data_AF-A0A644XLS4-F1
#
_entry.id   AF-A0A644XLS4-F1
#
_cell.length_a   1.000
_cell.length_b   1.000
_cell.length_c   1.000
_cell.angle_alpha   90.00
_cell.angle_beta   90.00
_cell.angle_gamma   90.00
#
_symmetry.space_group_name_H-M   'P 1'
#
loop_
_entity.id
_entity.type
_entity.pdbx_description
1 polymer ?
#
loop_
_entity_poly.entity_id
_entity_poly.type
_entity_poly.pdbx_seq_one_letter_code
_entity_poly.pdbx_strand_id
1 'polypeptide(L)' 'MVPETYYQKPITVVIKTPRNPLVGGMGVGVRTTVMGYFVRFDVAWGIEELHIYSPRYVLSFSLDF' A
#
# COMPACT_ATOMS: atom_id res chain seq x y z
N MET A 1 56.81 -8.23 24.43
CA MET A 1 55.56 -7.48 24.22
C MET A 1 55.00 -7.93 22.88
N VAL A 2 53.90 -8.69 22.88
CA VAL A 2 53.29 -9.21 21.65
C VAL A 2 52.21 -8.23 21.20
N PRO A 3 52.14 -7.85 19.92
CA PRO A 3 51.04 -7.01 19.45
C PRO A 3 49.78 -7.84 19.23
N GLU A 4 48.70 -7.54 19.96
CA GLU A 4 47.35 -8.04 19.63
C GLU A 4 46.65 -7.04 18.72
N THR A 5 46.54 -7.38 17.44
CA THR A 5 45.72 -6.65 16.47
C THR A 5 44.29 -7.20 16.47
N TYR A 6 43.33 -6.41 16.97
CA TYR A 6 41.90 -6.69 16.81
C TYR A 6 41.35 -5.93 15.60
N TYR A 7 41.08 -6.65 14.51
CA TYR A 7 40.49 -6.11 13.28
C TYR A 7 38.99 -6.41 13.23
N GLN A 8 38.14 -5.41 13.51
CA GLN A 8 36.69 -5.55 13.44
C GLN A 8 36.16 -4.96 12.14
N LYS A 9 35.77 -5.86 11.21
CA LYS A 9 35.07 -5.54 9.95
C LYS A 9 33.76 -4.76 10.23
N PRO A 10 33.21 -4.03 9.24
CA PRO A 10 31.94 -3.31 9.42
C PRO A 10 30.83 -4.27 9.87
N ILE A 11 30.14 -3.89 10.95
CA ILE A 11 28.97 -4.62 11.44
C ILE A 11 27.75 -4.16 10.64
N THR A 12 27.13 -5.07 9.90
CA THR A 12 25.82 -4.83 9.29
C THR A 12 24.73 -5.13 10.32
N VAL A 13 24.06 -4.09 10.80
CA VAL A 13 22.89 -4.22 11.69
C VAL A 13 21.62 -4.22 10.85
N VAL A 14 20.82 -5.29 10.94
CA VAL A 14 19.49 -5.36 10.34
C VAL A 14 18.46 -5.03 11.39
N ILE A 15 17.88 -3.83 11.31
CA ILE A 15 16.80 -3.40 12.19
C ILE A 15 15.47 -3.88 11.58
N LYS A 16 14.74 -4.72 12.33
CA LYS A 16 13.37 -5.10 11.99
C LYS A 16 12.40 -4.25 12.81
N THR A 17 11.82 -3.24 12.18
CA THR A 17 10.77 -2.43 12.81
C THR A 17 9.45 -3.21 12.73
N PRO A 18 8.77 -3.47 13.85
CA PRO A 18 7.43 -4.04 13.81
C PRO A 18 6.48 -3.05 13.14
N ARG A 19 5.74 -3.51 12.12
CA ARG A 19 4.64 -2.74 11.53
C ARG A 19 3.31 -3.21 12.12
N ASN A 20 2.37 -2.29 12.22
CA ASN A 20 1.01 -2.59 12.59
C ASN A 20 0.39 -3.50 11.51
N PRO A 21 -0.13 -4.69 11.88
CA PRO A 21 -0.74 -5.60 10.92
C PRO A 21 -2.12 -5.13 10.42
N LEU A 22 -2.72 -4.14 11.08
CA LEU A 22 -4.03 -3.62 10.70
C LEU A 22 -3.91 -2.68 9.51
N VAL A 23 -4.44 -3.13 8.37
CA VAL A 23 -4.65 -2.34 7.16
C VAL A 23 -6.13 -2.17 6.91
N GLY A 24 -6.53 -0.99 6.47
CA GLY A 24 -7.91 -0.66 6.15
C GLY A 24 -7.99 0.22 4.93
N GLY A 25 -9.20 0.51 4.51
CA GLY A 25 -9.45 1.46 3.44
C GLY A 25 -10.86 1.99 3.50
N MET A 26 -11.04 3.20 3.00
CA MET A 26 -12.35 3.81 2.80
C MET A 26 -12.46 4.27 1.36
N GLY A 27 -13.66 4.26 0.79
CA GLY A 27 -13.84 4.65 -0.60
C GLY A 27 -15.28 4.96 -0.96
N VAL A 28 -15.43 5.62 -2.10
CA VAL A 28 -16.71 5.99 -2.71
C VAL A 28 -16.71 5.54 -4.16
N GLY A 29 -17.87 5.13 -4.67
CA GLY A 29 -18.00 4.66 -6.03
C GLY A 29 -19.30 5.10 -6.67
N VAL A 30 -19.25 5.34 -7.98
CA VAL A 30 -20.41 5.66 -8.82
C VAL A 30 -20.58 4.57 -9.86
N ARG A 31 -21.83 4.17 -10.09
CA ARG A 31 -22.22 3.15 -11.07
C ARG A 31 -23.30 3.73 -11.96
N THR A 32 -23.12 3.62 -13.27
CA THR A 32 -24.06 4.15 -14.25
C THR A 32 -24.01 3.33 -15.53
N THR A 33 -25.07 3.42 -16.33
CA THR A 33 -25.11 2.84 -17.68
C THR A 33 -24.98 3.98 -18.70
N VAL A 34 -23.92 3.94 -19.51
CA VAL A 34 -23.64 4.95 -20.53
C VAL A 34 -23.58 4.26 -21.89
N MET A 35 -24.44 4.67 -22.82
CA MET A 35 -24.47 4.12 -24.19
C MET A 35 -24.58 2.59 -24.27
N GLY A 36 -25.27 1.97 -23.30
CA GLY A 36 -25.40 0.51 -23.20
C GLY A 36 -24.24 -0.21 -22.50
N TYR A 37 -23.20 0.51 -22.03
CA TYR A 37 -22.12 -0.07 -21.22
C TYR A 37 -22.36 0.24 -19.74
N PHE A 38 -22.19 -0.76 -18.88
CA PHE A 38 -22.18 -0.57 -17.44
C PHE A 38 -20.80 -0.06 -17.00
N VAL A 39 -20.75 1.17 -16.51
CA VAL A 39 -19.52 1.85 -16.07
C VAL A 39 -19.51 1.92 -14.55
N ARG A 40 -18.39 1.51 -13.94
CA ARG A 40 -18.13 1.67 -12.51
C ARG A 40 -16.82 2.43 -12.31
N PHE A 41 -16.91 3.52 -11.56
CA PHE A 41 -15.76 4.30 -11.12
C PHE A 41 -15.71 4.29 -9.60
N ASP A 42 -14.60 3.81 -9.03
CA ASP A 42 -14.37 3.74 -7.59
C ASP A 42 -13.11 4.55 -7.21
N VAL A 43 -13.19 5.27 -6.10
CA VAL A 43 -12.09 6.02 -5.48
C VAL A 43 -11.90 5.51 -4.07
N ALA A 44 -10.71 5.03 -3.74
CA ALA A 44 -10.42 4.45 -2.43
C ALA A 44 -9.12 4.99 -1.83
N TRP A 45 -9.14 5.33 -0.54
CA TRP A 45 -7.98 5.70 0.26
C TRP A 45 -7.55 4.52 1.12
N GLY A 46 -6.27 4.18 1.06
CA GLY A 46 -5.67 3.20 1.97
C GLY A 46 -5.39 3.81 3.33
N ILE A 47 -5.59 3.04 4.39
CA ILE A 47 -5.31 3.43 5.77
C ILE A 47 -4.38 2.37 6.36
N GLU A 48 -3.15 2.75 6.69
CA GLU A 48 -2.16 1.88 7.32
C GLU A 48 -1.36 2.72 8.32
N GLU A 49 -1.02 2.17 9.48
CA GLU A 49 -0.26 2.88 10.53
C GLU A 49 -0.91 4.21 10.98
N LEU A 50 -2.25 4.26 11.06
CA LEU A 50 -3.04 5.47 11.34
C LEU A 50 -2.79 6.62 10.33
N HIS A 51 -2.23 6.30 9.17
CA HIS A 51 -1.96 7.24 8.09
C HIS A 51 -2.89 6.99 6.92
N ILE A 52 -3.46 8.06 6.36
CA ILE A 52 -4.30 8.02 5.17
C ILE A 52 -3.42 8.26 3.94
N TYR A 53 -3.35 7.27 3.06
CA TYR A 53 -2.57 7.33 1.84
C TYR A 53 -3.35 7.98 0.69
N SER A 54 -2.64 8.36 -0.37
CA SER A 54 -3.23 8.91 -1.58
C SER A 54 -4.32 7.99 -2.17
N PRO A 55 -5.37 8.57 -2.76
CA PRO A 55 -6.46 7.79 -3.33
C PRO A 55 -5.97 6.94 -4.52
N ARG A 56 -6.57 5.77 -4.68
CA ARG A 56 -6.51 4.96 -5.88
C ARG A 56 -7.81 5.07 -6.65
N TYR A 57 -7.67 5.25 -7.96
CA TYR A 57 -8.78 5.34 -8.89
C TYR A 57 -8.91 4.02 -9.66
N VAL A 58 -10.11 3.46 -9.66
CA VAL A 58 -10.43 2.24 -10.38
C VAL A 58 -11.59 2.54 -11.33
N LEU A 59 -11.40 2.22 -12.61
CA LEU A 59 -12.42 2.34 -13.64
C LEU A 59 -12.62 0.96 -14.28
N SER A 60 -13.87 0.51 -14.35
CA SER A 60 -14.24 -0.77 -14.94
C SER A 60 -15.47 -0.64 -15.82
N PHE A 61 -15.49 -1.43 -16.90
CA PHE A 61 -16.56 -1.49 -17.87
C PHE A 61 -17.07 -2.92 -17.94
N SER A 62 -18.38 -3.09 -17.96
CA SER A 62 -19.05 -4.38 -18.21
C SER A 62 -20.12 -4.21 -19.27
N LEU A 63 -20.34 -5.27 -20.04
CA LEU A 63 -21.44 -5.40 -20.99
C LEU A 63 -22.56 -6.31 -20.45
N ASP A 64 -22.40 -6.83 -19.22
CA ASP A 64 -23.29 -7.82 -18.64
C ASP A 64 -24.53 -7.12 -18.03
N PHE A 65 -25.69 -7.35 -18.64
CA PHE A 65 -27.02 -7.04 -18.15
C PHE A 65 -27.99 -8.17 -18.48
#